data_AF-A0A226CWR4-F1
#
_entry.id   AF-A0A226CWR4-F1
#
_cell.length_a   1.000
_cell.length_b   1.000
_cell.length_c   1.000
_cell.angle_alpha   90.00
_cell.angle_beta   90.00
_cell.angle_gamma   90.00
#
_symmetry.space_group_name_H-M   'P 1'
#
loop_
_entity.id
_entity.type
_entity.pdbx_description
1 polymer ?
#
loop_
_entity_poly.entity_id
_entity_poly.type
_entity_poly.pdbx_seq_one_letter_code
_entity_poly.pdbx_strand_id
1 'polypeptide(L)'
;MDDVKNKSNSHSIYIVRESYSEWHRKVGVNYAPYIVDTEDYYLLYCENEWRTMGSSYSHWTNPIDLTTWILVIFTAGFVALVGARFKMRDLTLRVLDSLAIILRNPMGNMERFYILHVLLTLCFLCISLQYESVLTSQITIPAPPLVAKDLKELISGKGFKMLFPVVDKKDLKLYDLTEFKSGFEKYGIQDFYPNIQGQDSKRASKMDCLANKTNKLATDIPSSNKAMTILDFGIASFKNDRHCHFAIEPFFKRHNSMQIRGYRFWSFIRLFHLFREVGLEGMWVKNYKWYAKFWSMRRFMKLNQSALVFAKYSKDHWAPHKAMELTDKFVQIFAICGVIASCGIFCWIWEIFYGNHLTIRNIRKFLG
;
A
#
# COMPACT_ATOMS: atom_id res chain seq x y z
N MET A 1 46.02 -16.87 -46.45
CA MET A 1 44.83 -17.76 -46.38
C MET A 1 44.29 -17.58 -44.97
N ASP A 2 43.45 -16.56 -44.85
CA ASP A 2 42.95 -16.04 -43.58
C ASP A 2 41.68 -16.79 -43.18
N ASP A 3 41.68 -17.38 -42.00
CA ASP A 3 40.48 -17.97 -41.40
C ASP A 3 39.63 -16.85 -40.78
N VAL A 4 38.77 -16.29 -41.64
CA VAL A 4 37.82 -15.24 -41.32
C VAL A 4 36.46 -15.86 -40.99
N LYS A 5 36.08 -15.70 -39.72
CA LYS A 5 34.72 -15.47 -39.20
C LYS A 5 33.63 -16.49 -39.54
N ASN A 6 33.12 -17.11 -38.47
CA ASN A 6 31.68 -16.98 -38.18
C ASN A 6 31.41 -17.04 -36.67
N LYS A 7 31.64 -15.92 -35.98
CA LYS A 7 31.01 -15.63 -34.68
C LYS A 7 29.68 -14.93 -34.98
N SER A 8 28.65 -15.73 -35.24
CA SER A 8 27.31 -15.34 -34.81
C SER A 8 27.29 -15.41 -33.28
N ASN A 9 26.51 -14.53 -32.65
CA ASN A 9 26.37 -14.35 -31.20
C ASN A 9 27.42 -13.42 -30.56
N SER A 10 27.08 -12.13 -30.48
CA SER A 10 26.72 -11.54 -29.17
C SER A 10 26.21 -10.11 -29.35
N HIS A 11 24.89 -9.93 -29.26
CA HIS A 11 24.34 -8.68 -28.73
C HIS A 11 24.55 -8.68 -27.21
N SER A 12 25.81 -8.59 -26.78
CA SER A 12 26.15 -8.33 -25.38
C SER A 12 26.53 -6.87 -25.29
N ILE A 13 25.66 -6.11 -24.64
CA ILE A 13 25.90 -4.73 -24.24
C ILE A 13 26.95 -4.81 -23.12
N TYR A 14 28.20 -4.52 -23.46
CA TYR A 14 29.23 -4.23 -22.46
C TYR A 14 29.04 -2.78 -22.03
N ILE A 15 28.50 -2.57 -20.83
CA ILE A 15 28.67 -1.31 -20.11
C ILE A 15 29.98 -1.47 -19.34
N VAL A 16 31.00 -0.78 -19.81
CA VAL A 16 32.39 -0.87 -19.32
C VAL A 16 32.50 -0.02 -18.06
N ARG A 17 33.33 -0.48 -17.11
CA ARG A 17 33.79 0.18 -15.87
C ARG A 17 34.33 1.62 -16.00
N GLU A 18 34.30 2.20 -17.19
CA GLU A 18 34.79 3.53 -17.51
C GLU A 18 33.69 4.55 -17.29
N SER A 19 34.03 5.70 -16.71
CA SER A 19 33.09 6.83 -16.65
C SER A 19 32.54 7.12 -18.05
N TYR A 20 31.26 7.50 -18.18
CA TYR A 20 30.64 7.80 -19.48
C TYR A 20 31.52 8.72 -20.35
N SER A 21 32.24 9.66 -19.71
CA SER A 21 33.21 10.56 -20.35
C SER A 21 34.48 9.87 -20.86
N GLU A 22 35.05 8.90 -20.14
CA GLU A 22 36.22 8.12 -20.58
C GLU A 22 35.88 7.12 -21.67
N TRP A 23 34.74 6.44 -21.56
CA TRP A 23 34.22 5.58 -22.62
C TRP A 23 33.93 6.38 -23.89
N HIS A 24 33.27 7.54 -23.75
CA HIS A 24 33.00 8.45 -24.88
C HIS A 24 34.31 8.98 -25.50
N ARG A 25 35.38 9.15 -24.72
CA ARG A 25 36.72 9.50 -25.24
C ARG A 25 37.37 8.36 -26.03
N LYS A 26 37.27 7.11 -25.57
CA LYS A 26 37.87 5.94 -26.23
C LYS A 26 37.10 5.45 -27.45
N VAL A 27 35.78 5.57 -27.43
CA VAL A 27 34.88 5.07 -28.49
C VAL A 27 34.52 6.20 -29.50
N GLY A 28 34.89 7.45 -29.17
CA GLY A 28 34.46 8.71 -29.79
C GLY A 28 34.90 9.03 -31.22
N VAL A 29 35.28 8.05 -32.04
CA VAL A 29 35.53 8.31 -33.48
C VAL A 29 34.39 7.77 -34.36
N ASN A 30 33.61 6.76 -33.94
CA ASN A 30 32.61 6.10 -34.83
C ASN A 30 31.31 5.65 -34.14
N TYR A 31 30.97 6.23 -33.00
CA TYR A 31 29.86 5.79 -32.17
C TYR A 31 29.15 6.97 -31.54
N ALA A 32 27.83 6.89 -31.45
CA ALA A 32 27.09 7.73 -30.52
C ALA A 32 25.91 6.96 -29.92
N PRO A 33 25.72 7.05 -28.59
CA PRO A 33 24.62 6.41 -27.90
C PRO A 33 23.33 7.17 -28.20
N TYR A 34 22.29 6.44 -28.61
CA TYR A 34 20.95 6.98 -28.75
C TYR A 34 20.07 6.34 -27.69
N ILE A 35 19.66 7.14 -26.68
CA ILE A 35 18.72 6.68 -25.65
C ILE A 35 17.37 6.54 -26.32
N VAL A 36 16.85 5.32 -26.48
CA VAL A 36 15.58 5.00 -27.13
C VAL A 36 14.42 5.21 -26.17
N ASP A 37 14.58 4.74 -24.93
CA ASP A 37 13.52 4.75 -23.94
C ASP A 37 14.09 4.76 -22.53
N THR A 38 13.28 5.23 -21.59
CA THR A 38 13.58 5.24 -20.16
C THR A 38 12.50 4.46 -19.44
N GLU A 39 12.88 3.40 -18.75
CA GLU A 39 11.94 2.53 -18.08
C GLU A 39 12.18 2.50 -16.57
N ASP A 40 11.11 2.73 -15.81
CA ASP A 40 11.13 2.62 -14.36
C ASP A 40 11.11 1.14 -13.94
N TYR A 41 12.00 0.75 -13.04
CA TYR A 41 12.06 -0.59 -12.47
C TYR A 41 11.52 -0.58 -11.04
N TYR A 42 10.66 -1.54 -10.73
CA TYR A 42 10.03 -1.70 -9.43
C TYR A 42 10.47 -2.99 -8.76
N LEU A 43 10.35 -3.05 -7.44
CA LEU A 43 10.67 -4.25 -6.67
C LEU A 43 9.43 -5.09 -6.50
N LEU A 44 9.45 -6.31 -7.04
CA LEU A 44 8.49 -7.35 -6.73
C LEU A 44 9.01 -8.16 -5.55
N TYR A 45 8.18 -8.36 -4.55
CA TYR A 45 8.47 -9.24 -3.42
C TYR A 45 7.20 -9.97 -3.02
N CYS A 46 7.33 -11.08 -2.31
CA CYS A 46 6.17 -11.84 -1.84
C CYS A 46 6.22 -12.04 -0.32
N GLU A 47 5.08 -12.01 0.35
CA GLU A 47 4.91 -12.23 1.78
C GLU A 47 4.05 -13.47 2.02
N ASN A 48 4.20 -14.10 3.19
CA ASN A 48 3.40 -15.27 3.57
C ASN A 48 2.01 -14.89 4.10
N GLU A 49 1.86 -13.66 4.58
CA GLU A 49 0.62 -13.15 5.17
C GLU A 49 0.18 -11.91 4.41
N TRP A 50 -1.11 -11.82 4.11
CA TRP A 50 -1.69 -10.58 3.62
C TRP A 50 -1.88 -9.62 4.79
N ARG A 51 -1.05 -8.58 4.85
CA ARG A 51 -1.19 -7.49 5.83
C ARG A 51 -1.89 -6.32 5.17
N THR A 52 -2.89 -5.76 5.82
CA THR A 52 -3.60 -4.56 5.37
C THR A 52 -3.17 -3.34 6.18
N MET A 53 -3.25 -2.16 5.58
CA MET A 53 -3.10 -0.92 6.33
C MET A 53 -4.29 -0.77 7.29
N GLY A 54 -4.02 -0.62 8.60
CA GLY A 54 -5.02 -0.14 9.55
C GLY A 54 -5.79 -1.19 10.37
N SER A 55 -5.17 -2.27 10.83
CA SER A 55 -5.79 -3.21 11.80
C SER A 55 -5.87 -2.68 13.24
N SER A 56 -5.84 -1.36 13.45
CA SER A 56 -5.82 -0.73 14.78
C SER A 56 -7.24 -0.38 15.27
N TYR A 57 -7.42 -0.31 16.59
CA TYR A 57 -8.65 0.16 17.27
C TYR A 57 -9.17 1.50 16.77
N SER A 58 -8.33 2.30 16.11
CA SER A 58 -8.70 3.56 15.50
C SER A 58 -9.71 3.42 14.34
N HIS A 59 -10.00 2.21 13.84
CA HIS A 59 -10.88 2.06 12.68
C HIS A 59 -12.29 2.66 12.89
N TRP A 60 -12.82 2.61 14.12
CA TRP A 60 -14.15 3.16 14.42
C TRP A 60 -14.15 4.67 14.62
N THR A 61 -13.00 5.27 14.97
CA THR A 61 -12.90 6.72 15.16
C THR A 61 -12.32 7.44 13.96
N ASN A 62 -11.53 6.76 13.11
CA ASN A 62 -10.82 7.29 11.95
C ASN A 62 -11.70 7.90 10.83
N PRO A 63 -12.99 7.55 10.64
CA PRO A 63 -13.82 8.24 9.65
C PRO A 63 -13.96 9.74 9.91
N ILE A 64 -13.73 10.18 11.15
CA ILE A 64 -13.80 11.56 11.59
C ILE A 64 -12.48 11.92 12.29
N ASP A 65 -11.93 13.10 12.02
CA ASP A 65 -10.70 13.54 12.67
C ASP A 65 -10.89 13.84 14.16
N LEU A 66 -9.80 13.77 14.93
CA LEU A 66 -9.84 14.00 16.38
C LEU A 66 -10.44 15.37 16.73
N THR A 67 -10.17 16.40 15.93
CA THR A 67 -10.70 17.76 16.15
C THR A 67 -12.22 17.78 16.09
N THR A 68 -12.82 17.11 15.10
CA THR A 68 -14.26 17.03 14.97
C THR A 68 -14.89 16.24 16.13
N TRP A 69 -14.26 15.17 16.62
CA TRP A 69 -14.71 14.48 17.83
C TRP A 69 -14.71 15.39 19.06
N ILE A 70 -13.67 16.20 19.24
CA ILE A 70 -13.59 17.19 20.32
C ILE A 70 -14.70 18.24 20.17
N LEU A 71 -14.93 18.75 18.96
CA LEU A 71 -15.99 19.73 18.68
C LEU A 71 -17.39 19.16 18.94
N VAL A 72 -17.62 17.88 18.63
CA VAL A 72 -18.85 17.15 18.95
C VAL A 72 -19.10 17.16 20.46
N ILE A 73 -18.10 16.78 21.27
CA ILE A 73 -18.22 16.76 22.73
C ILE A 73 -18.44 18.17 23.27
N PHE A 74 -17.70 19.16 22.76
CA PHE A 74 -17.81 20.55 23.19
C PHE A 74 -19.20 21.13 22.86
N THR A 75 -19.71 20.86 21.67
CA THR A 75 -21.05 21.33 21.24
C THR A 75 -22.15 20.69 22.09
N ALA A 76 -22.03 19.39 22.39
CA ALA A 76 -22.95 18.69 23.30
C ALA A 76 -22.97 19.33 24.69
N GLY A 77 -21.78 19.57 25.26
CA GLY A 77 -21.63 20.21 26.57
C GLY A 77 -22.16 21.64 26.58
N PHE A 78 -21.92 22.40 25.51
CA PHE A 78 -22.41 23.77 25.36
C PHE A 78 -23.94 23.81 25.31
N VAL A 79 -24.58 22.97 24.50
CA VAL A 79 -26.06 22.91 24.42
C VAL A 79 -26.65 22.49 25.78
N ALA A 80 -26.06 21.51 26.46
CA ALA A 80 -26.49 21.11 27.80
C ALA A 80 -26.38 22.25 28.82
N LEU A 81 -25.25 22.98 28.82
CA LEU A 81 -24.99 24.11 29.72
C LEU A 81 -25.98 25.26 29.49
N VAL A 82 -26.18 25.64 28.23
CA VAL A 82 -27.13 26.68 27.85
C VAL A 82 -28.56 26.25 28.22
N GLY A 83 -28.93 25.00 27.94
CA GLY A 83 -30.23 24.44 28.29
C GLY A 83 -30.50 24.38 29.80
N ALA A 84 -29.47 24.14 30.62
CA ALA A 84 -29.57 24.16 32.09
C ALA A 84 -29.79 25.59 32.62
N ARG A 85 -29.06 26.57 32.08
CA ARG A 85 -29.16 27.99 32.48
C ARG A 85 -30.55 28.59 32.26
N PHE A 86 -31.21 28.27 31.15
CA PHE A 86 -32.52 28.84 30.83
C PHE A 86 -33.68 28.30 31.67
N LYS A 87 -33.52 27.18 32.39
CA LYS A 87 -34.64 26.52 33.09
C LYS A 87 -34.38 26.10 34.53
N MET A 88 -33.24 26.46 35.13
CA MET A 88 -32.85 26.06 36.49
C MET A 88 -33.08 24.55 36.74
N ARG A 89 -32.79 23.72 35.73
CA ARG A 89 -32.89 22.26 35.82
C ARG A 89 -31.50 21.65 35.99
N ASP A 90 -31.46 20.44 36.55
CA ASP A 90 -30.23 19.66 36.71
C ASP A 90 -29.47 19.54 35.40
N LEU A 91 -28.20 19.97 35.43
CA LEU A 91 -27.27 19.89 34.31
C LEU A 91 -27.16 18.45 33.79
N THR A 92 -27.18 17.48 34.70
CA THR A 92 -27.09 16.05 34.39
C THR A 92 -28.17 15.59 33.43
N LEU A 93 -29.43 15.97 33.66
CA LEU A 93 -30.53 15.62 32.75
C LEU A 93 -30.35 16.23 31.36
N ARG A 94 -29.81 17.45 31.28
CA ARG A 94 -29.53 18.12 30.00
C ARG A 94 -28.35 17.54 29.23
N VAL A 95 -27.35 17.03 29.95
CA VAL A 95 -26.25 16.27 29.33
C VAL A 95 -26.79 14.96 28.78
N LEU A 96 -27.61 14.22 29.54
CA LEU A 96 -28.25 12.99 29.07
C LEU A 96 -29.15 13.23 27.85
N ASP A 97 -29.91 14.33 27.86
CA ASP A 97 -30.68 14.77 26.70
C ASP A 97 -29.77 14.98 25.48
N SER A 98 -28.71 15.77 25.63
CA SER A 98 -27.80 16.07 24.51
C SER A 98 -27.12 14.80 23.97
N LEU A 99 -26.73 13.88 24.85
CA LEU A 99 -26.18 12.58 24.48
C LEU A 99 -27.19 11.69 23.76
N ALA A 100 -28.45 11.66 24.21
CA ALA A 100 -29.49 10.87 23.56
C ALA A 100 -29.76 11.37 22.12
N ILE A 101 -29.71 12.68 21.87
CA ILE A 101 -29.79 13.22 20.50
C ILE A 101 -28.62 12.75 19.64
N ILE A 102 -27.39 12.84 20.17
CA ILE A 102 -26.17 12.45 19.45
C ILE A 102 -26.18 10.97 19.10
N LEU A 103 -26.62 10.14 20.04
CA LEU A 103 -26.74 8.69 19.87
C LEU A 103 -27.99 8.27 19.10
N ARG A 104 -28.82 9.23 18.64
CA ARG A 104 -30.11 9.00 17.97
C ARG A 104 -31.06 8.10 18.80
N ASN A 105 -30.94 8.14 20.13
CA ASN A 105 -31.83 7.41 21.02
C ASN A 105 -33.17 8.13 21.14
N PRO A 106 -34.30 7.41 21.09
CA PRO A 106 -35.60 8.01 21.30
C PRO A 106 -35.63 8.62 22.70
N MET A 107 -35.85 9.93 22.75
CA MET A 107 -36.01 10.63 24.01
C MET A 107 -37.42 10.37 24.54
N GLY A 108 -37.54 10.17 25.85
CA GLY A 108 -38.83 10.09 26.52
C GLY A 108 -39.61 11.41 26.47
N ASN A 109 -40.59 11.56 27.36
CA ASN A 109 -41.54 12.67 27.37
C ASN A 109 -40.86 14.04 27.59
N MET A 110 -40.36 14.63 26.50
CA MET A 110 -39.71 15.92 26.45
C MET A 110 -40.79 17.00 26.34
N GLU A 111 -41.36 17.38 27.47
CA GLU A 111 -42.43 18.39 27.51
C GLU A 111 -42.05 19.73 26.85
N ARG A 112 -40.75 20.02 26.63
CA ARG A 112 -40.28 21.19 25.85
C ARG A 112 -38.99 20.91 25.09
N PHE A 113 -39.12 20.66 23.78
CA PHE A 113 -38.01 20.61 22.82
C PHE A 113 -37.63 22.04 22.41
N TYR A 114 -36.36 22.43 22.51
CA TYR A 114 -35.91 23.78 22.13
C TYR A 114 -35.35 23.81 20.72
N ILE A 115 -35.36 24.98 20.08
CA ILE A 115 -34.76 25.19 18.75
C ILE A 115 -33.27 24.79 18.71
N LEU A 116 -32.54 24.97 19.81
CA LEU A 116 -31.16 24.49 19.95
C LEU A 116 -31.04 22.96 19.85
N HIS A 117 -32.02 22.21 20.37
CA HIS A 117 -32.04 20.75 20.22
C HIS A 117 -32.36 20.36 18.77
N VAL A 118 -33.25 21.10 18.08
CA VAL A 118 -33.51 20.90 16.64
C VAL A 118 -32.23 21.10 15.81
N LEU A 119 -31.52 22.19 16.07
CA LEU A 119 -30.26 22.49 15.38
C LEU A 119 -29.20 21.43 15.69
N LEU A 120 -29.08 21.02 16.95
CA LEU A 120 -28.19 19.94 17.36
C LEU A 120 -28.52 18.64 16.62
N THR A 121 -29.79 18.24 16.58
CA THR A 121 -30.25 17.06 15.86
C THR A 121 -29.90 17.13 14.38
N LEU A 122 -30.10 18.27 13.72
CA LEU A 122 -29.80 18.43 12.30
C LEU A 122 -28.29 18.36 12.02
N CYS A 123 -27.47 19.03 12.83
CA CYS A 123 -26.00 18.94 12.72
C CYS A 123 -25.52 17.50 12.93
N PHE A 124 -26.00 16.82 13.98
CA PHE A 124 -25.60 15.45 14.25
C PHE A 124 -26.12 14.46 13.23
N LEU A 125 -27.30 14.69 12.63
CA LEU A 125 -27.79 13.89 11.51
C LEU A 125 -26.82 13.97 10.32
N CYS A 126 -26.36 15.16 9.95
CA CYS A 126 -25.36 15.32 8.88
C CYS A 126 -24.03 14.63 9.21
N ILE A 127 -23.51 14.82 10.42
CA ILE A 127 -22.24 14.20 10.87
C ILE A 127 -22.36 12.68 10.86
N SER A 128 -23.46 12.14 11.37
CA SER A 128 -23.69 10.69 11.46
C SER A 128 -23.93 10.06 10.08
N LEU A 129 -24.63 10.73 9.17
CA LEU A 129 -24.75 10.27 7.77
C LEU A 129 -23.38 10.25 7.07
N GLN A 130 -22.56 11.28 7.27
CA GLN A 130 -21.21 11.33 6.71
C GLN A 130 -20.32 10.22 7.30
N TYR A 131 -20.38 10.03 8.62
CA TYR A 131 -19.69 8.97 9.34
C TYR A 131 -20.08 7.59 8.79
N GLU A 132 -21.38 7.31 8.68
CA GLU A 132 -21.91 6.04 8.16
C GLU A 132 -21.48 5.83 6.71
N SER A 133 -21.51 6.87 5.87
CA SER A 133 -21.06 6.79 4.47
C SER A 133 -19.57 6.44 4.36
N VAL A 134 -18.71 7.15 5.10
CA VAL A 134 -17.27 6.91 5.09
C VAL A 134 -16.96 5.53 5.67
N LEU A 135 -17.55 5.18 6.81
CA LEU A 135 -17.36 3.87 7.44
C LEU A 135 -17.82 2.74 6.53
N THR A 136 -18.98 2.88 5.88
CA THR A 136 -19.49 1.89 4.93
C THR A 136 -18.54 1.76 3.73
N SER A 137 -17.99 2.85 3.22
CA SER A 137 -17.01 2.78 2.12
C SER A 137 -15.71 2.07 2.54
N GLN A 138 -15.21 2.31 3.76
CA GLN A 138 -14.04 1.62 4.32
C GLN A 138 -14.28 0.14 4.64
N ILE A 139 -15.52 -0.23 4.95
CA ILE A 139 -15.93 -1.62 5.19
C ILE A 139 -16.07 -2.37 3.87
N THR A 140 -16.70 -1.73 2.88
CA THR A 140 -17.03 -2.36 1.59
C THR A 140 -15.82 -2.46 0.67
N ILE A 141 -14.91 -1.48 0.73
CA ILE A 141 -13.65 -1.51 -0.02
C ILE A 141 -12.59 -2.16 0.86
N PRO A 142 -11.97 -3.29 0.43
CA PRO A 142 -10.90 -3.90 1.19
C PRO A 142 -9.76 -2.89 1.38
N ALA A 143 -9.28 -2.77 2.62
CA ALA A 143 -8.17 -1.89 2.92
C ALA A 143 -6.96 -2.26 2.05
N PRO A 144 -6.23 -1.27 1.50
CA PRO A 144 -5.11 -1.54 0.63
C PRO A 144 -4.06 -2.41 1.37
N PRO A 145 -3.38 -3.31 0.65
CA PRO A 145 -2.30 -4.09 1.24
C PRO A 145 -1.21 -3.16 1.79
N LEU A 146 -0.55 -3.60 2.86
CA LEU A 146 0.61 -2.95 3.44
C LEU A 146 1.83 -3.23 2.55
N VAL A 147 1.95 -2.42 1.52
CA VAL A 147 3.03 -2.51 0.54
C VAL A 147 4.23 -1.69 1.01
N ALA A 148 5.43 -2.21 0.81
CA ALA A 148 6.67 -1.47 1.08
C ALA A 148 6.74 -0.23 0.19
N LYS A 149 6.98 0.94 0.79
CA LYS A 149 7.08 2.19 0.06
C LYS A 149 8.28 2.18 -0.87
N ASP A 150 9.43 1.76 -0.36
CA ASP A 150 10.71 1.83 -1.04
C ASP A 150 11.64 0.65 -0.74
N LEU A 151 12.84 0.67 -1.36
CA LEU A 151 13.88 -0.34 -1.17
C LEU A 151 14.39 -0.40 0.27
N LYS A 152 14.48 0.74 0.96
CA LYS A 152 15.01 0.82 2.33
C LYS A 152 14.07 0.13 3.30
N GLU A 153 12.78 0.40 3.20
CA GLU A 153 11.76 -0.28 4.00
C GLU A 153 11.79 -1.79 3.74
N LEU A 154 11.91 -2.20 2.49
CA LEU A 154 11.92 -3.61 2.12
C LEU A 154 13.15 -4.36 2.68
N ILE A 155 14.35 -3.80 2.52
CA ILE A 155 15.59 -4.44 2.98
C ILE A 155 15.80 -4.26 4.49
N SER A 156 15.81 -3.02 4.99
CA SER A 156 16.14 -2.73 6.38
C SER A 156 14.95 -2.94 7.31
N GLY A 157 13.74 -2.58 6.88
CA GLY A 157 12.52 -2.71 7.70
C GLY A 157 11.97 -4.14 7.73
N LYS A 158 11.87 -4.78 6.55
CA LYS A 158 11.23 -6.10 6.41
C LYS A 158 12.21 -7.28 6.30
N GLY A 159 13.51 -7.00 6.08
CA GLY A 159 14.58 -8.01 6.03
C GLY A 159 14.63 -8.81 4.72
N PHE A 160 14.13 -8.25 3.62
CA PHE A 160 14.20 -8.90 2.31
C PHE A 160 15.59 -8.78 1.68
N LYS A 161 15.97 -9.78 0.88
CA LYS A 161 17.19 -9.77 0.08
C LYS A 161 16.85 -9.64 -1.40
N MET A 162 17.72 -8.97 -2.16
CA MET A 162 17.57 -8.85 -3.60
C MET A 162 18.01 -10.14 -4.30
N LEU A 163 17.12 -10.69 -5.12
CA LEU A 163 17.33 -11.81 -6.02
C LEU A 163 17.62 -11.28 -7.43
N PHE A 164 18.84 -11.51 -7.88
CA PHE A 164 19.25 -11.28 -9.26
C PHE A 164 19.38 -12.63 -9.97
N PRO A 165 18.64 -12.86 -11.07
CA PRO A 165 18.76 -14.09 -11.82
C PRO A 165 20.09 -14.09 -12.57
N VAL A 166 21.04 -14.85 -12.05
CA VAL A 166 22.33 -15.06 -12.71
C VAL A 166 22.53 -16.56 -12.85
N VAL A 167 22.88 -17.00 -14.06
CA VAL A 167 22.99 -18.43 -14.41
C VAL A 167 24.23 -19.08 -13.76
N ASP A 168 25.29 -18.31 -13.53
CA ASP A 168 26.47 -18.73 -12.76
C ASP A 168 26.88 -17.61 -11.79
N LYS A 169 27.25 -17.94 -10.54
CA LYS A 169 27.85 -16.97 -9.59
C LYS A 169 29.06 -16.25 -10.16
N LYS A 170 29.80 -16.85 -11.09
CA LYS A 170 30.92 -16.21 -11.80
C LYS A 170 30.44 -15.04 -12.66
N ASP A 171 29.25 -15.14 -13.24
CA ASP A 171 28.63 -14.07 -14.03
C ASP A 171 28.12 -12.95 -13.12
N LEU A 172 27.96 -13.18 -11.82
CA LEU A 172 27.62 -12.12 -10.86
C LEU A 172 28.76 -11.11 -10.71
N LYS A 173 30.02 -11.56 -10.88
CA LYS A 173 31.18 -10.66 -10.94
C LYS A 173 31.24 -9.87 -12.25
N LEU A 174 30.60 -10.39 -13.30
CA LEU A 174 30.46 -9.73 -14.60
C LEU A 174 29.20 -8.86 -14.66
N TYR A 175 28.21 -9.13 -13.81
CA TYR A 175 27.03 -8.30 -13.66
C TYR A 175 27.45 -6.97 -13.07
N ASP A 176 27.29 -5.93 -13.87
CA ASP A 176 27.64 -4.59 -13.44
C ASP A 176 26.56 -4.06 -12.50
N LEU A 177 26.71 -4.40 -11.22
CA LEU A 177 25.88 -3.91 -10.14
C LEU A 177 25.95 -2.37 -10.00
N THR A 178 26.84 -1.68 -10.74
CA THR A 178 26.84 -0.20 -10.80
C THR A 178 25.55 0.37 -11.38
N GLU A 179 24.79 -0.38 -12.18
CA GLU A 179 23.47 0.06 -12.65
C GLU A 179 22.53 0.35 -11.46
N PHE A 180 22.62 -0.49 -10.42
CA PHE A 180 21.84 -0.36 -9.21
C PHE A 180 22.40 0.65 -8.21
N LYS A 181 23.64 1.13 -8.43
CA LYS A 181 24.32 2.09 -7.54
C LYS A 181 23.46 3.31 -7.31
N SER A 182 22.88 3.88 -8.37
CA SER A 182 21.97 5.03 -8.26
C SER A 182 20.77 4.78 -7.35
N GLY A 183 20.18 3.58 -7.41
CA GLY A 183 19.07 3.17 -6.55
C GLY A 183 19.51 2.95 -5.09
N PHE A 184 20.66 2.32 -4.86
CA PHE A 184 21.21 2.14 -3.50
C PHE A 184 21.64 3.47 -2.86
N GLU A 185 22.22 4.37 -3.65
CA GLU A 185 22.61 5.72 -3.24
C GLU A 185 21.39 6.56 -2.87
N LYS A 186 20.33 6.54 -3.71
CA LYS A 186 19.07 7.25 -3.45
C LYS A 186 18.51 6.98 -2.06
N TYR A 187 18.68 5.76 -1.56
CA TYR A 187 18.14 5.32 -0.27
C TYR A 187 19.18 5.19 0.84
N GLY A 188 20.44 5.56 0.59
CA GLY A 188 21.52 5.54 1.59
C GLY A 188 21.87 4.14 2.10
N ILE A 189 21.73 3.11 1.26
CA ILE A 189 21.97 1.69 1.62
C ILE A 189 23.11 1.09 0.79
N GLN A 190 24.13 1.91 0.52
CA GLN A 190 25.32 1.52 -0.23
C GLN A 190 26.08 0.38 0.46
N ASP A 191 26.09 0.37 1.80
CA ASP A 191 26.75 -0.66 2.60
C ASP A 191 26.08 -2.03 2.52
N PHE A 192 24.86 -2.12 1.96
CA PHE A 192 24.15 -3.39 1.74
C PHE A 192 24.56 -4.09 0.44
N TYR A 193 25.39 -3.45 -0.39
CA TYR A 193 25.90 -4.02 -1.63
C TYR A 193 26.56 -5.40 -1.49
N PRO A 194 27.34 -5.71 -0.41
CA PRO A 194 27.93 -7.04 -0.22
C PRO A 194 26.89 -8.11 0.19
N ASN A 195 25.72 -7.71 0.70
CA ASN A 195 24.66 -8.59 1.18
C ASN A 195 23.65 -8.98 0.09
N ILE A 196 23.89 -8.57 -1.16
CA ILE A 196 23.17 -9.05 -2.33
C ILE A 196 23.51 -10.53 -2.51
N GLN A 197 22.64 -11.41 -2.01
CA GLN A 197 22.74 -12.84 -2.29
C GLN A 197 22.21 -13.09 -3.70
N GLY A 198 23.13 -13.14 -4.66
CA GLY A 198 22.90 -13.85 -5.91
C GLY A 198 22.68 -15.33 -5.59
N GLN A 199 21.43 -15.72 -5.37
CA GLN A 199 21.10 -17.12 -5.13
C GLN A 199 21.06 -17.83 -6.47
N ASP A 200 22.17 -18.52 -6.76
CA ASP A 200 22.32 -19.42 -7.88
C ASP A 200 21.47 -20.68 -7.64
N SER A 201 20.20 -20.63 -8.04
CA SER A 201 19.44 -21.85 -8.23
C SER A 201 19.67 -22.33 -9.65
N LYS A 202 20.75 -23.07 -9.89
CA LYS A 202 21.08 -23.74 -11.16
C LYS A 202 19.94 -24.56 -11.80
N ARG A 203 18.79 -24.72 -11.13
CA ARG A 203 17.59 -25.44 -11.62
C ARG A 203 16.24 -24.81 -11.26
N ALA A 204 16.17 -23.84 -10.34
CA ALA A 204 14.89 -23.24 -9.96
C ALA A 204 14.72 -21.93 -10.73
N SER A 205 13.53 -21.72 -11.29
CA SER A 205 13.25 -20.46 -11.98
C SER A 205 13.18 -19.31 -10.97
N LYS A 206 13.38 -18.08 -11.43
CA LYS A 206 13.16 -16.85 -10.63
C LYS A 206 11.79 -16.87 -9.91
N MET A 207 10.80 -17.47 -10.57
CA MET A 207 9.45 -17.68 -10.05
C MET A 207 9.43 -18.62 -8.84
N ASP A 208 10.09 -19.78 -8.95
CA ASP A 208 10.12 -20.79 -7.89
C ASP A 208 10.82 -20.27 -6.63
N CYS A 209 11.90 -19.49 -6.79
CA CYS A 209 12.63 -18.90 -5.67
C CYS A 209 11.77 -17.91 -4.86
N LEU A 210 11.01 -17.07 -5.56
CA LEU A 210 10.11 -16.07 -4.95
C LEU A 210 8.83 -16.71 -4.39
N ALA A 211 8.36 -17.79 -5.01
CA ALA A 211 7.18 -18.54 -4.57
C ALA A 211 7.46 -19.43 -3.34
N ASN A 212 8.72 -19.71 -2.99
CA ASN A 212 9.05 -20.56 -1.84
C ASN A 212 8.83 -19.82 -0.50
N LYS A 213 7.89 -20.26 0.35
CA LYS A 213 7.50 -19.68 1.66
C LYS A 213 8.65 -19.30 2.62
N THR A 214 9.79 -19.99 2.56
CA THR A 214 10.92 -19.71 3.47
C THR A 214 11.77 -18.53 3.02
N ASN A 215 11.67 -18.14 1.75
CA ASN A 215 12.52 -17.12 1.15
C ASN A 215 11.91 -15.72 1.33
N LYS A 216 12.69 -14.78 1.86
CA LYS A 216 12.39 -13.35 1.83
C LYS A 216 13.19 -12.69 0.71
N LEU A 217 12.72 -12.89 -0.51
CA LEU A 217 13.39 -12.41 -1.72
C LEU A 217 12.54 -11.32 -2.39
N ALA A 218 13.24 -10.34 -2.95
CA ALA A 218 12.70 -9.27 -3.77
C ALA A 218 13.45 -9.24 -5.10
N THR A 219 12.82 -8.83 -6.18
CA THR A 219 13.48 -8.77 -7.49
C THR A 219 13.00 -7.58 -8.29
N ASP A 220 13.84 -7.10 -9.20
CA ASP A 220 13.50 -6.00 -10.08
C ASP A 220 12.59 -6.47 -11.22
N ILE A 221 11.62 -5.64 -11.57
CA ILE A 221 10.64 -5.84 -12.64
C ILE A 221 10.42 -4.51 -13.37
N PRO A 222 10.53 -4.47 -14.70
CA PRO A 222 10.26 -3.27 -15.48
C PRO A 222 8.77 -2.87 -15.40
N SER A 223 8.50 -1.57 -15.42
CA SER A 223 7.14 -1.03 -15.32
C SER A 223 6.20 -1.55 -16.41
N SER A 224 6.70 -1.77 -17.63
CA SER A 224 5.90 -2.34 -18.73
C SER A 224 5.40 -3.76 -18.46
N ASN A 225 6.11 -4.53 -17.63
CA ASN A 225 5.80 -5.93 -17.36
C ASN A 225 5.02 -6.15 -16.07
N LYS A 226 4.79 -5.13 -15.22
CA LYS A 226 4.12 -5.29 -13.91
C LYS A 226 2.88 -6.19 -13.94
N ALA A 227 1.97 -5.93 -14.88
CA ALA A 227 0.72 -6.66 -14.97
C ALA A 227 0.92 -8.14 -15.36
N MET A 228 1.77 -8.41 -16.35
CA MET A 228 2.07 -9.78 -16.77
C MET A 228 2.82 -10.54 -15.67
N THR A 229 3.76 -9.87 -15.03
CA THR A 229 4.52 -10.42 -13.92
C THR A 229 3.61 -10.79 -12.74
N ILE A 230 2.64 -9.95 -12.34
CA ILE A 230 1.66 -10.33 -11.30
C ILE A 230 0.93 -11.61 -11.68
N LEU A 231 0.56 -11.77 -12.94
CA LEU A 231 -0.18 -12.93 -13.41
C LEU A 231 0.68 -14.20 -13.38
N ASP A 232 1.91 -14.11 -13.87
CA ASP A 232 2.86 -15.22 -13.90
C ASP A 232 3.27 -15.64 -12.47
N PHE A 233 3.65 -14.66 -11.63
CA PHE A 233 4.00 -14.90 -10.23
C PHE A 233 2.79 -15.30 -9.41
N GLY A 234 1.61 -14.75 -9.71
CA GLY A 234 0.37 -15.10 -9.05
C GLY A 234 0.11 -16.60 -9.12
N ILE A 235 0.20 -17.22 -10.30
CA ILE A 235 0.02 -18.67 -10.42
C ILE A 235 0.96 -19.46 -9.50
N ALA A 236 2.24 -19.12 -9.48
CA ALA A 236 3.23 -19.84 -8.67
C ALA A 236 3.09 -19.55 -7.16
N SER A 237 2.92 -18.28 -6.81
CA SER A 237 2.79 -17.78 -5.45
C SER A 237 1.50 -18.24 -4.78
N PHE A 238 0.38 -18.25 -5.50
CA PHE A 238 -0.92 -18.68 -4.97
C PHE A 238 -1.00 -20.17 -4.70
N LYS A 239 -0.23 -21.01 -5.40
CA LYS A 239 -0.08 -22.44 -5.07
C LYS A 239 0.61 -22.63 -3.72
N ASN A 240 1.42 -21.65 -3.32
CA ASN A 240 2.18 -21.66 -2.09
C ASN A 240 1.65 -20.62 -1.09
N ASP A 241 0.36 -20.23 -1.12
CA ASP A 241 -0.27 -19.25 -0.22
C ASP A 241 0.58 -17.99 0.06
N ARG A 242 1.29 -17.49 -0.95
CA ARG A 242 2.07 -16.26 -0.84
C ARG A 242 1.38 -15.14 -1.60
N HIS A 243 1.52 -13.93 -1.07
CA HIS A 243 0.98 -12.71 -1.66
C HIS A 243 2.12 -11.85 -2.20
N CYS A 244 2.10 -11.55 -3.49
CA CYS A 244 3.15 -10.75 -4.12
C CYS A 244 2.71 -9.29 -4.31
N HIS A 245 3.64 -8.38 -4.07
CA HIS A 245 3.44 -6.94 -4.10
C HIS A 245 4.57 -6.25 -4.86
N PHE A 246 4.26 -5.12 -5.47
CA PHE A 246 5.27 -4.21 -5.98
C PHE A 246 5.50 -3.08 -4.99
N ALA A 247 6.75 -2.73 -4.71
CA ALA A 247 7.04 -1.50 -3.99
C ALA A 247 6.39 -0.28 -4.69
N ILE A 248 5.96 0.70 -3.89
CA ILE A 248 5.23 1.87 -4.39
C ILE A 248 6.13 2.71 -5.29
N GLU A 249 7.36 2.95 -4.84
CA GLU A 249 8.34 3.74 -5.59
C GLU A 249 9.18 2.89 -6.54
N PRO A 250 9.59 3.45 -7.70
CA PRO A 250 10.58 2.81 -8.56
C PRO A 250 11.94 2.79 -7.86
N PHE A 251 12.60 1.64 -7.93
CA PHE A 251 13.94 1.41 -7.40
C PHE A 251 14.99 2.18 -8.19
N PHE A 252 14.98 2.04 -9.52
CA PHE A 252 15.87 2.78 -10.42
C PHE A 252 15.20 2.96 -11.79
N LYS A 253 15.83 3.77 -12.64
CA LYS A 253 15.45 3.93 -14.04
C LYS A 253 16.53 3.34 -14.93
N ARG A 254 16.12 2.52 -15.88
CA ARG A 254 17.02 1.99 -16.91
C ARG A 254 16.86 2.81 -18.18
N HIS A 255 17.97 3.32 -18.69
CA HIS A 255 18.03 3.97 -19.98
C HIS A 255 18.39 2.94 -21.04
N ASN A 256 17.44 2.58 -21.89
CA ASN A 256 17.68 1.68 -22.99
C ASN A 256 18.33 2.47 -24.13
N SER A 257 19.62 2.25 -24.37
CA SER A 257 20.34 2.90 -25.47
C SER A 257 20.62 1.94 -26.61
N MET A 258 20.41 2.40 -27.84
CA MET A 258 20.95 1.75 -29.03
C MET A 258 22.32 2.32 -29.34
N GLN A 259 23.27 1.44 -29.66
CA GLN A 259 24.59 1.84 -30.14
C GLN A 259 24.63 1.69 -31.65
N ILE A 260 24.80 2.80 -32.36
CA ILE A 260 24.96 2.82 -33.82
C ILE A 260 26.45 2.89 -34.12
N ARG A 261 26.97 1.91 -34.87
CA ARG A 261 28.37 1.83 -35.30
C ARG A 261 28.44 2.07 -36.82
N GLY A 262 29.38 2.89 -37.29
CA GLY A 262 29.73 2.98 -38.71
C GLY A 262 29.82 4.39 -39.29
N TYR A 263 30.15 4.49 -40.59
CA TYR A 263 30.30 5.76 -41.30
C TYR A 263 28.92 6.46 -41.43
N ARG A 264 28.87 7.78 -41.21
CA ARG A 264 27.64 8.61 -41.21
C ARG A 264 26.63 8.33 -40.08
N PHE A 265 27.05 7.79 -38.94
CA PHE A 265 26.17 7.59 -37.77
C PHE A 265 25.43 8.88 -37.34
N TRP A 266 26.05 10.05 -37.51
CA TRP A 266 25.42 11.35 -37.24
C TRP A 266 24.14 11.59 -38.04
N SER A 267 24.06 11.13 -39.29
CA SER A 267 22.85 11.26 -40.12
C SER A 267 21.71 10.41 -39.56
N PHE A 268 22.01 9.19 -39.09
CA PHE A 268 21.02 8.33 -38.45
C PHE A 268 20.55 8.92 -37.13
N ILE A 269 21.46 9.44 -36.31
CA ILE A 269 21.09 10.07 -35.04
C ILE A 269 20.22 11.30 -35.27
N ARG A 270 20.54 12.15 -36.25
CA ARG A 270 19.66 13.27 -36.65
C ARG A 270 18.28 12.78 -37.10
N LEU A 271 18.23 11.71 -37.88
CA LEU A 271 16.95 11.11 -38.30
C LEU A 271 16.15 10.58 -37.11
N PHE A 272 16.79 9.91 -36.15
CA PHE A 272 16.12 9.44 -34.94
C PHE A 272 15.63 10.59 -34.05
N HIS A 273 16.43 11.67 -33.91
CA HIS A 273 15.99 12.89 -33.25
C HIS A 273 14.78 13.51 -33.96
N LEU A 274 14.78 13.56 -35.29
CA LEU A 274 13.62 14.02 -36.06
C LEU A 274 12.38 13.16 -35.76
N PHE A 275 12.51 11.82 -35.78
CA PHE A 275 11.41 10.91 -35.42
C PHE A 275 10.91 11.09 -34.00
N ARG A 276 11.79 11.45 -33.06
CA ARG A 276 11.41 11.80 -31.69
C ARG A 276 10.66 13.12 -31.63
N GLU A 277 11.17 14.15 -32.30
CA GLU A 277 10.56 15.49 -32.34
C GLU A 277 9.16 15.45 -32.94
N VAL A 278 8.95 14.65 -33.99
CA VAL A 278 7.62 14.46 -34.59
C VAL A 278 6.75 13.43 -33.84
N GLY A 279 7.23 12.84 -32.75
CA GLY A 279 6.49 11.89 -31.91
C GLY A 279 6.30 10.48 -32.50
N LEU A 280 6.86 10.18 -33.68
CA LEU A 280 6.77 8.87 -34.33
C LEU A 280 7.45 7.77 -33.52
N GLU A 281 8.59 8.07 -32.90
CA GLU A 281 9.28 7.12 -32.04
C GLU A 281 8.42 6.74 -30.83
N GLY A 282 7.83 7.72 -30.15
CA GLY A 282 6.95 7.47 -29.02
C GLY A 282 5.74 6.60 -29.40
N MET A 283 5.15 6.86 -30.58
CA MET A 283 4.08 6.04 -31.14
C MET A 283 4.55 4.61 -31.43
N TRP A 284 5.74 4.44 -32.03
CA TRP A 284 6.30 3.13 -32.35
C TRP A 284 6.60 2.30 -31.10
N VAL A 285 7.26 2.89 -30.09
CA VAL A 285 7.57 2.24 -28.81
C VAL A 285 6.27 1.85 -28.10
N LYS A 286 5.27 2.74 -28.06
CA LYS A 286 3.97 2.47 -27.45
C LYS A 286 3.25 1.30 -28.16
N ASN A 287 3.24 1.29 -29.49
CA ASN A 287 2.62 0.23 -30.28
C ASN A 287 3.35 -1.11 -30.11
N TYR A 288 4.68 -1.10 -30.09
CA TYR A 288 5.49 -2.29 -29.84
C TYR A 288 5.20 -2.87 -28.45
N LYS A 289 5.24 -2.03 -27.40
CA LYS A 289 4.92 -2.45 -26.02
C LYS A 289 3.48 -2.96 -25.91
N TRP A 290 2.52 -2.28 -26.55
CA TRP A 290 1.13 -2.72 -26.57
C TRP A 290 0.98 -4.08 -27.25
N TYR A 291 1.62 -4.28 -28.41
CA TYR A 291 1.57 -5.53 -29.16
C TYR A 291 2.21 -6.68 -28.36
N ALA A 292 3.38 -6.45 -27.77
CA ALA A 292 4.03 -7.42 -26.89
C ALA A 292 3.15 -7.80 -25.69
N LYS A 293 2.55 -6.80 -25.01
CA LYS A 293 1.62 -7.02 -23.90
C LYS A 293 0.38 -7.79 -24.34
N PHE A 294 -0.23 -7.42 -25.46
CA PHE A 294 -1.42 -8.08 -26.01
C PHE A 294 -1.16 -9.56 -26.29
N TRP A 295 -0.03 -9.89 -26.93
CA TRP A 295 0.32 -11.29 -27.22
C TRP A 295 0.63 -12.08 -25.96
N SER A 296 1.36 -11.51 -25.02
CA SER A 296 1.64 -12.14 -23.73
C SER A 296 0.34 -12.42 -22.96
N MET A 297 -0.57 -11.44 -22.90
CA MET A 297 -1.88 -11.60 -22.29
C MET A 297 -2.71 -12.67 -23.00
N ARG A 298 -2.72 -12.69 -24.33
CA ARG A 298 -3.44 -13.71 -25.11
C ARG A 298 -2.90 -15.11 -24.85
N ARG A 299 -1.58 -15.29 -24.71
CA ARG A 299 -0.98 -16.58 -24.32
C ARG A 299 -1.38 -16.97 -22.91
N PHE A 300 -1.36 -16.01 -21.98
CA PHE A 300 -1.75 -16.23 -20.60
C PHE A 300 -3.22 -16.67 -20.48
N MET A 301 -4.13 -15.96 -21.14
CA MET A 301 -5.56 -16.28 -21.14
C MET A 301 -5.89 -17.65 -21.76
N LYS A 302 -5.00 -18.21 -22.58
CA LYS A 302 -5.13 -19.59 -23.10
C LYS A 302 -4.74 -20.66 -22.07
N LEU A 303 -4.08 -20.30 -20.98
CA LEU A 303 -3.79 -21.26 -19.91
C LEU A 303 -5.07 -21.49 -19.09
N ASN A 304 -5.49 -22.75 -18.97
CA ASN A 304 -6.70 -23.13 -18.21
C ASN A 304 -6.70 -22.66 -16.74
N GLN A 305 -5.54 -22.31 -16.18
CA GLN A 305 -5.39 -21.80 -14.81
C GLN A 305 -5.52 -20.27 -14.69
N SER A 306 -5.52 -19.53 -15.81
CA SER A 306 -5.59 -18.06 -15.80
C SER A 306 -6.89 -17.56 -15.19
N ALA A 307 -8.03 -18.16 -15.53
CA ALA A 307 -9.33 -17.82 -14.95
C ALA A 307 -9.39 -18.06 -13.44
N LEU A 308 -8.77 -19.15 -12.95
CA LEU A 308 -8.67 -19.43 -11.51
C LEU A 308 -7.77 -18.43 -10.78
N VAL A 309 -6.66 -18.01 -11.40
CA VAL A 309 -5.79 -16.99 -10.83
C VAL A 309 -6.43 -15.62 -10.88
N PHE A 310 -7.11 -15.26 -11.97
CA PHE A 310 -7.91 -14.04 -12.01
C PHE A 310 -9.03 -14.09 -10.99
N ALA A 311 -9.72 -15.21 -10.81
CA ALA A 311 -10.78 -15.36 -9.81
C ALA A 311 -10.26 -15.33 -8.38
N LYS A 312 -9.06 -15.89 -8.09
CA LYS A 312 -8.45 -15.84 -6.76
C LYS A 312 -7.83 -14.48 -6.47
N TYR A 313 -7.10 -13.91 -7.43
CA TYR A 313 -6.60 -12.53 -7.36
C TYR A 313 -7.76 -11.55 -7.23
N SER A 314 -8.84 -11.72 -8.00
CA SER A 314 -10.05 -10.92 -7.87
C SER A 314 -10.78 -11.22 -6.57
N LYS A 315 -10.75 -12.44 -6.05
CA LYS A 315 -11.31 -12.71 -4.73
C LYS A 315 -10.53 -12.01 -3.62
N ASP A 316 -9.21 -12.04 -3.68
CA ASP A 316 -8.33 -11.46 -2.66
C ASP A 316 -8.24 -9.92 -2.77
N HIS A 317 -8.40 -9.35 -3.97
CA HIS A 317 -8.35 -7.88 -4.19
C HIS A 317 -9.73 -7.23 -4.37
N TRP A 318 -10.74 -7.99 -4.78
CA TRP A 318 -12.03 -7.48 -5.24
C TRP A 318 -13.25 -8.25 -4.71
N ALA A 319 -13.14 -9.32 -3.90
CA ALA A 319 -14.36 -9.90 -3.31
C ALA A 319 -14.80 -9.04 -2.13
N PRO A 320 -15.83 -8.19 -2.29
CA PRO A 320 -16.41 -7.37 -1.23
C PRO A 320 -17.39 -8.20 -0.39
N HIS A 321 -17.39 -9.54 -0.57
CA HIS A 321 -18.47 -10.44 -0.17
C HIS A 321 -18.02 -11.60 0.71
N LYS A 322 -16.82 -11.54 1.32
CA LYS A 322 -16.74 -12.17 2.64
C LYS A 322 -17.64 -11.32 3.53
N ALA A 323 -18.93 -11.71 3.56
CA ALA A 323 -19.94 -11.19 4.48
C ALA A 323 -19.21 -10.95 5.79
N MET A 324 -19.22 -9.71 6.29
CA MET A 324 -18.48 -9.28 7.47
C MET A 324 -18.41 -10.44 8.46
N GLU A 325 -17.34 -11.23 8.38
CA GLU A 325 -17.12 -12.30 9.33
C GLU A 325 -17.02 -11.58 10.68
N LEU A 326 -17.12 -12.30 11.79
CA LEU A 326 -16.82 -11.73 13.11
C LEU A 326 -15.31 -11.42 13.17
N THR A 327 -14.90 -10.46 12.34
CA THR A 327 -13.56 -10.01 12.09
C THR A 327 -13.15 -9.28 13.35
N ASP A 328 -11.83 -9.26 13.59
CA ASP A 328 -11.23 -8.59 14.74
C ASP A 328 -11.76 -7.16 14.92
N LYS A 329 -12.18 -6.48 13.84
CA LYS A 329 -12.80 -5.15 13.86
C LYS A 329 -14.11 -5.09 14.65
N PHE A 330 -15.04 -6.03 14.47
CA PHE A 330 -16.31 -6.03 15.22
C PHE A 330 -16.13 -6.43 16.67
N VAL A 331 -15.19 -7.34 16.95
CA VAL A 331 -14.84 -7.75 18.32
C VAL A 331 -14.44 -6.54 19.16
N GLN A 332 -13.83 -5.52 18.55
CA GLN A 332 -13.49 -4.27 19.25
C GLN A 332 -14.72 -3.51 19.77
N ILE A 333 -15.85 -3.48 19.04
CA ILE A 333 -17.09 -2.85 19.53
C ILE A 333 -17.58 -3.60 20.78
N PHE A 334 -17.59 -4.93 20.74
CA PHE A 334 -18.00 -5.73 21.89
C PHE A 334 -17.11 -5.49 23.11
N ALA A 335 -15.79 -5.32 22.91
CA ALA A 335 -14.88 -4.96 23.99
C ALA A 335 -15.20 -3.57 24.58
N ILE A 336 -15.48 -2.56 23.73
CA ILE A 336 -15.90 -1.23 24.19
C ILE A 336 -17.21 -1.31 24.99
N CYS A 337 -18.21 -2.04 24.49
CA CYS A 337 -19.47 -2.27 25.20
C CYS A 337 -19.24 -2.97 26.55
N GLY A 338 -18.34 -3.96 26.61
CA GLY A 338 -17.97 -4.66 27.83
C GLY A 338 -17.32 -3.75 28.88
N VAL A 339 -16.44 -2.84 28.46
CA VAL A 339 -15.85 -1.82 29.34
C VAL A 339 -16.93 -0.87 29.87
N ILE A 340 -17.82 -0.37 29.00
CA ILE A 340 -18.91 0.53 29.40
C ILE A 340 -19.84 -0.15 30.42
N ALA A 341 -20.23 -1.41 30.18
CA ALA A 341 -21.06 -2.18 31.10
C ALA A 341 -20.37 -2.37 32.46
N SER A 342 -19.06 -2.69 32.46
CA SER A 342 -18.26 -2.86 33.68
C SER A 342 -18.16 -1.56 34.47
N CYS A 343 -17.93 -0.43 33.81
CA CYS A 343 -17.96 0.89 34.44
C CYS A 343 -19.34 1.20 35.04
N GLY A 344 -20.43 0.87 34.33
CA GLY A 344 -21.79 1.04 34.84
C GLY A 344 -22.04 0.24 36.12
N ILE A 345 -21.63 -1.03 36.15
CA ILE A 345 -21.71 -1.88 37.35
C ILE A 345 -20.89 -1.28 38.50
N PHE A 346 -19.67 -0.82 38.22
CA PHE A 346 -18.82 -0.20 39.24
C PHE A 346 -19.45 1.08 39.82
N CYS A 347 -19.99 1.96 38.97
CA CYS A 347 -20.70 3.16 39.41
C CYS A 347 -21.92 2.82 40.26
N TRP A 348 -22.71 1.81 39.88
CA TRP A 348 -23.87 1.36 40.64
C TRP A 348 -23.48 0.81 42.02
N ILE A 349 -22.43 -0.03 42.08
CA ILE A 349 -21.89 -0.53 43.35
C ILE A 349 -21.43 0.63 44.23
N TRP A 350 -20.68 1.57 43.66
CA TRP A 350 -20.21 2.75 44.37
C TRP A 350 -21.36 3.58 44.95
N GLU A 351 -22.41 3.82 44.16
CA GLU A 351 -23.60 4.56 44.58
C GLU A 351 -24.33 3.87 45.73
N ILE A 352 -24.44 2.53 45.74
CA ILE A 352 -25.02 1.77 46.87
C ILE A 352 -24.21 2.00 48.15
N PHE A 353 -22.88 1.90 48.08
CA PHE A 353 -22.03 2.06 49.26
C PHE A 353 -22.02 3.50 49.78
N TYR A 354 -21.85 4.48 48.89
CA TYR A 354 -21.82 5.90 49.28
C TYR A 354 -23.19 6.45 49.65
N GLY A 355 -24.23 6.08 48.92
CA GLY A 355 -25.62 6.47 49.19
C GLY A 355 -26.05 5.98 50.57
N ASN A 356 -25.79 4.71 50.89
CA ASN A 356 -26.10 4.17 52.21
C ASN A 356 -25.31 4.86 53.33
N HIS A 357 -24.04 5.20 53.10
CA HIS A 357 -23.23 5.89 54.10
C HIS A 357 -23.73 7.33 54.38
N LEU A 358 -24.19 8.06 53.35
CA LEU A 358 -24.81 9.38 53.50
C LEU A 358 -26.15 9.30 54.24
N THR A 359 -26.98 8.30 53.94
CA THR A 359 -28.26 8.09 54.61
C THR A 359 -28.05 7.75 56.10
N ILE A 360 -27.09 6.87 56.42
CA ILE A 360 -26.74 6.52 57.81
C ILE A 360 -26.18 7.74 58.57
N ARG A 361 -25.35 8.56 57.92
CA ARG A 361 -24.78 9.77 58.53
C ARG A 361 -25.84 10.85 58.81
N ASN A 362 -26.85 10.98 57.94
CA ASN A 362 -27.97 11.88 58.15
C ASN A 362 -28.93 11.38 59.23
N ILE A 363 -29.20 10.07 59.32
CA ILE A 363 -30.01 9.48 60.40
C ILE A 363 -29.33 9.70 61.76
N ARG A 364 -28.00 9.52 61.86
CA ARG A 364 -27.26 9.81 63.11
C ARG A 364 -27.29 11.28 63.53
N LYS A 365 -27.31 12.21 62.58
CA LYS A 365 -27.46 13.65 62.86
C LYS A 365 -28.87 14.06 63.26
N PHE A 366 -29.88 13.25 62.96
CA PHE A 366 -31.27 13.53 63.29
C PHE A 366 -31.71 12.91 64.62
N LEU A 367 -30.98 11.87 65.08
CA LEU A 367 -31.26 11.12 66.31
C LEU A 367 -30.41 11.55 67.53
N GLY A 368 -29.59 12.59 67.38
CA GLY A 368 -28.86 13.24 68.47
C GLY A 368 -28.96 14.74 68.32
#